data_AF-A0A922JZN8-F1
#
_entry.id   AF-A0A922JZN8-F1
#
_cell.length_a   1.000
_cell.length_b   1.000
_cell.length_c   1.000
_cell.angle_alpha   90.00
_cell.angle_beta   90.00
_cell.angle_gamma   90.00
#
_symmetry.space_group_name_H-M   'P 1'
#
loop_
_entity.id
_entity.type
_entity.pdbx_description
1 polymer ?
#
loop_
_entity_poly.entity_id
_entity_poly.type
_entity_poly.pdbx_seq_one_letter_code
_entity_poly.pdbx_strand_id
1 'polypeptide(L)'
;MAEKDLVSQTFRALVEGADRKFARVRDVPTYGRVTSHHYFHKVFKAYTRLWKYQQEHRPELLKAGLNRWEIGEIASRIGQLYFGQYMRTSEARFLVEAYVFYEAILSRSYFEGSKGQGKDLAVRFKELRFYARFLLVALILNRTEMVKALVDRFKAVVDDSKAAFRVIYSFSLLAIPEVCEFGA
;
A
#
# COMPACT_ATOMS: atom_id res chain seq x y z
N MET A 1 23.67 14.87 13.35
CA MET A 1 22.56 13.97 13.76
C MET A 1 21.22 14.68 13.66
N ALA A 2 21.08 15.91 14.15
CA ALA A 2 19.85 16.72 14.09
C ALA A 2 19.20 16.86 12.69
N GLU A 3 19.98 17.03 11.62
CA GLU A 3 19.44 17.21 10.25
C GLU A 3 18.79 15.93 9.69
N LYS A 4 19.36 14.75 9.97
CA LYS A 4 18.82 13.46 9.51
C LYS A 4 17.49 13.13 10.19
N ASP A 5 17.41 13.43 11.49
CA ASP A 5 16.18 13.24 12.26
C ASP A 5 15.09 14.20 11.78
N LEU A 6 15.46 15.43 11.43
CA LEU A 6 14.53 16.41 10.86
C LEU A 6 13.96 15.97 9.50
N VAL A 7 14.78 15.38 8.63
CA VAL A 7 14.34 14.85 7.33
C VAL A 7 13.35 13.70 7.50
N SER A 8 13.65 12.75 8.41
CA SER A 8 12.75 11.63 8.71
C SER A 8 11.44 12.10 9.35
N GLN A 9 11.49 13.04 10.30
CA GLN A 9 10.30 13.62 10.95
C GLN A 9 9.44 14.39 9.94
N THR A 10 10.06 15.18 9.07
CA THR A 10 9.35 15.91 8.01
C THR A 10 8.67 14.95 7.05
N PHE A 11 9.36 13.87 6.65
CA PHE A 11 8.76 12.83 5.83
C PHE A 11 7.55 12.18 6.51
N ARG A 12 7.66 11.79 7.79
CA ARG A 12 6.55 11.21 8.57
C ARG A 12 5.36 12.17 8.65
N ALA A 13 5.60 13.45 8.92
CA ALA A 13 4.56 14.47 8.95
C ALA A 13 3.87 14.67 7.59
N LEU A 14 4.64 14.60 6.49
CA LEU A 14 4.08 14.65 5.13
C LEU A 14 3.22 13.43 4.81
N VAL A 15 3.66 12.23 5.20
CA VAL A 15 2.88 10.98 5.06
C VAL A 15 1.57 11.07 5.81
N GLU A 16 1.60 11.39 7.11
CA GLU A 16 0.38 11.54 7.90
C GLU A 16 -0.54 12.64 7.36
N GLY A 17 0.06 13.76 6.94
CA GLY A 17 -0.67 14.88 6.36
C GLY A 17 -1.36 14.53 5.05
N ALA A 18 -0.78 13.65 4.24
CA ALA A 18 -1.37 13.12 3.02
C ALA A 18 -2.44 12.07 3.32
N ASP A 19 -2.17 11.14 4.23
CA ASP A 19 -3.09 10.07 4.62
C ASP A 19 -4.36 10.60 5.31
N ARG A 20 -4.24 11.61 6.17
CA ARG A 20 -5.42 12.30 6.76
C ARG A 20 -6.30 12.92 5.68
N LYS A 21 -5.71 13.49 4.62
CA LYS A 21 -6.45 14.05 3.49
C LYS A 21 -7.06 12.94 2.62
N PHE A 22 -6.34 11.84 2.44
CA PHE A 22 -6.79 10.68 1.69
C PHE A 22 -8.01 10.01 2.35
N ALA A 23 -7.97 9.79 3.66
CA ALA A 23 -9.08 9.20 4.42
C ALA A 23 -10.37 10.01 4.24
N ARG A 24 -10.27 11.35 4.32
CA ARG A 24 -11.40 12.26 4.08
C ARG A 24 -11.99 12.16 2.67
N VAL A 25 -11.20 11.78 1.65
CA VAL A 25 -11.73 11.57 0.29
C VAL A 25 -12.42 10.22 0.14
N ARG A 26 -11.98 9.21 0.88
CA ARG A 26 -12.61 7.89 0.89
C ARG A 26 -13.98 7.91 1.57
N ASP A 27 -14.14 8.73 2.61
CA ASP A 27 -15.33 8.74 3.45
C ASP A 27 -16.43 9.71 2.95
N VAL A 28 -16.20 10.47 1.87
CA VAL A 28 -17.21 11.35 1.24
C VAL A 28 -18.04 10.56 0.21
N PRO A 29 -19.39 10.63 0.25
CA PRO A 29 -20.26 9.93 -0.69
C PRO A 29 -19.93 10.23 -2.16
N THR A 30 -20.06 9.22 -3.01
CA THR A 30 -19.78 9.26 -4.46
C THR A 30 -20.57 10.34 -5.22
N TYR A 31 -21.65 10.87 -4.63
CA TYR A 31 -22.53 11.87 -5.23
C TYR A 31 -22.34 13.25 -4.57
N GLY A 32 -21.45 14.05 -5.16
CA GLY A 32 -21.12 15.42 -4.73
C GLY A 32 -20.07 16.04 -5.66
N ARG A 33 -20.41 16.21 -6.94
CA ARG A 33 -19.47 16.45 -8.06
C ARG A 33 -18.51 17.63 -7.87
N VAL A 34 -18.94 18.72 -7.22
CA VAL A 34 -18.19 19.99 -7.18
C VAL A 34 -17.19 20.02 -6.02
N THR A 35 -17.56 19.54 -4.83
CA THR A 35 -16.66 19.50 -3.67
C THR A 35 -15.56 18.44 -3.86
N SER A 36 -15.91 17.30 -4.48
CA SER A 36 -14.98 16.18 -4.72
C SER A 36 -13.76 16.56 -5.55
N HIS A 37 -13.88 17.47 -6.51
CA HIS A 37 -12.77 17.86 -7.40
C HIS A 37 -11.71 18.72 -6.69
N HIS A 38 -12.15 19.65 -5.85
CA HIS A 38 -11.24 20.47 -5.03
C HIS A 38 -10.51 19.63 -3.98
N TYR A 39 -11.18 18.64 -3.39
CA TYR A 39 -10.54 17.71 -2.46
C TYR A 39 -9.51 16.82 -3.17
N PHE A 40 -9.83 16.26 -4.33
CA PHE A 40 -8.89 15.49 -5.13
C PHE A 40 -7.59 16.27 -5.40
N HIS A 41 -7.70 17.52 -5.88
CA HIS A 41 -6.53 18.34 -6.17
C HIS A 41 -5.68 18.61 -4.93
N LYS A 42 -6.30 18.81 -3.76
CA LYS A 42 -5.57 18.96 -2.47
C LYS A 42 -4.82 17.69 -2.07
N VAL A 43 -5.43 16.51 -2.23
CA VAL A 43 -4.79 15.23 -1.89
C VAL A 43 -3.69 14.90 -2.88
N PHE A 44 -3.95 15.07 -4.17
CA PHE A 44 -2.98 14.87 -5.22
C PHE A 44 -1.74 15.75 -5.01
N LYS A 45 -1.92 17.06 -4.76
CA LYS A 45 -0.83 17.98 -4.45
C LYS A 45 -0.02 17.55 -3.22
N ALA A 46 -0.68 17.03 -2.18
CA ALA A 46 0.01 16.52 -0.99
C ALA A 46 0.87 15.28 -1.32
N TYR A 47 0.34 14.30 -2.06
CA TYR A 47 1.10 13.13 -2.46
C TYR A 47 2.20 13.45 -3.48
N THR A 48 2.00 14.38 -4.41
CA THR A 48 3.07 14.83 -5.33
C THR A 48 4.21 15.47 -4.57
N ARG A 49 3.91 16.31 -3.56
CA ARG A 49 4.94 16.92 -2.69
C ARG A 49 5.67 15.85 -1.88
N LEU A 50 4.95 14.89 -1.29
CA LEU A 50 5.53 13.76 -0.57
C LEU A 50 6.44 12.92 -1.47
N TRP A 51 6.00 12.62 -2.69
CA TRP A 51 6.75 11.82 -3.66
C TRP A 51 8.03 12.53 -4.13
N LYS A 52 7.99 13.84 -4.33
CA LYS A 52 9.19 14.64 -4.63
C LYS A 52 10.18 14.63 -3.46
N TYR A 53 9.69 14.92 -2.25
CA TYR A 53 10.52 14.94 -1.04
C TYR A 53 11.21 13.59 -0.80
N GLN A 54 10.48 12.49 -1.02
CA GLN A 54 11.02 11.13 -0.91
C GLN A 54 12.15 10.87 -1.91
N GLN A 55 12.04 11.36 -3.14
CA GLN A 55 13.06 11.17 -4.17
C GLN A 55 14.31 12.00 -3.91
N GLU A 56 14.14 13.26 -3.47
CA GLU A 56 15.22 14.19 -3.15
C GLU A 56 16.06 13.70 -1.95
N HIS A 57 15.40 13.21 -0.89
CA HIS A 57 16.05 12.77 0.36
C HIS A 57 16.18 11.24 0.47
N ARG A 58 16.06 10.50 -0.64
CA ARG A 58 16.07 9.03 -0.65
C ARG A 58 17.24 8.38 0.12
N PRO A 59 18.51 8.79 -0.05
CA PRO A 59 19.62 8.12 0.65
C PRO A 59 19.59 8.37 2.16
N GLU A 60 19.08 9.50 2.61
CA GLU A 60 18.94 9.85 4.04
C GLU A 60 17.80 9.07 4.68
N LEU A 61 16.66 8.98 3.99
CA LEU A 61 15.50 8.23 4.46
C LEU A 61 15.79 6.73 4.60
N LEU A 62 16.52 6.14 3.64
CA LEU A 62 16.95 4.75 3.73
C LEU A 62 17.88 4.51 4.93
N LYS A 63 18.82 5.44 5.19
CA LYS A 63 19.69 5.40 6.37
C LYS A 63 18.92 5.59 7.69
N ALA A 64 17.82 6.33 7.67
CA ALA A 64 16.93 6.53 8.81
C ALA A 64 15.96 5.36 9.06
N GLY A 65 16.07 4.26 8.30
CA GLY A 65 15.23 3.07 8.47
C GLY A 65 13.91 3.08 7.71
N LEU A 66 13.77 3.92 6.67
CA LEU A 66 12.61 3.85 5.77
C LEU A 66 12.59 2.50 5.05
N ASN A 67 11.51 1.75 5.22
CA ASN A 67 11.37 0.47 4.58
C ASN A 67 10.93 0.61 3.13
N ARG A 68 11.38 -0.32 2.28
CA ARG A 68 11.01 -0.35 0.86
C ARG A 68 9.49 -0.45 0.66
N TRP A 69 8.80 -1.21 1.52
CA TRP A 69 7.35 -1.39 1.42
C TRP A 69 6.56 -0.09 1.71
N GLU A 70 7.10 0.83 2.51
CA GLU A 70 6.48 2.14 2.78
C GLU A 70 6.43 3.00 1.51
N ILE A 71 7.48 2.93 0.68
CA ILE A 71 7.51 3.59 -0.64
C ILE A 71 6.47 2.96 -1.57
N GLY A 72 6.35 1.63 -1.54
CA GLY A 72 5.33 0.89 -2.28
C GLY A 72 3.90 1.29 -1.90
N GLU A 73 3.65 1.54 -0.61
CA GLU A 73 2.35 2.05 -0.15
C GLU A 73 2.04 3.45 -0.69
N ILE A 74 3.00 4.38 -0.62
CA ILE A 74 2.80 5.74 -1.15
C ILE A 74 2.48 5.67 -2.66
N ALA A 75 3.24 4.88 -3.41
CA ALA A 75 2.99 4.67 -4.84
C ALA A 75 1.60 4.05 -5.09
N SER A 76 1.19 3.08 -4.27
CA SER A 76 -0.13 2.45 -4.36
C SER A 76 -1.26 3.46 -4.12
N ARG A 77 -1.09 4.39 -3.16
CA ARG A 77 -2.03 5.48 -2.91
C ARG A 77 -2.12 6.47 -4.05
N ILE A 78 -1.00 6.81 -4.68
CA ILE A 78 -0.98 7.66 -5.87
C ILE A 78 -1.75 6.98 -7.01
N GLY A 79 -1.49 5.70 -7.28
CA GLY A 79 -2.26 4.92 -8.26
C GLY A 79 -3.76 4.88 -7.94
N GLN A 80 -4.13 4.78 -6.66
CA GLN A 80 -5.53 4.83 -6.24
C GLN A 80 -6.19 6.20 -6.50
N LEU A 81 -5.45 7.31 -6.36
CA LEU A 81 -5.95 8.64 -6.71
C LEU A 81 -6.23 8.73 -8.21
N TYR A 82 -5.30 8.29 -9.04
CA TYR A 82 -5.48 8.25 -10.49
C TYR A 82 -6.70 7.41 -10.90
N PHE A 83 -6.84 6.21 -10.31
CA PHE A 83 -8.02 5.37 -10.55
C PHE A 83 -9.32 6.03 -10.07
N GLY A 84 -9.30 6.70 -8.92
CA GLY A 84 -10.46 7.43 -8.40
C GLY A 84 -10.87 8.61 -9.29
N GLN A 85 -9.92 9.24 -9.99
CA GLN A 85 -10.22 10.28 -10.98
C GLN A 85 -10.80 9.66 -12.26
N TYR A 86 -10.23 8.55 -12.73
CA TYR A 86 -10.78 7.78 -13.86
C TYR A 86 -12.25 7.42 -13.63
N MET A 87 -12.62 6.91 -12.45
CA MET A 87 -14.02 6.55 -12.14
C MET A 87 -15.00 7.74 -12.19
N ARG A 88 -14.51 8.99 -12.08
CA ARG A 88 -15.35 10.19 -12.10
C ARG A 88 -15.41 10.86 -13.45
N THR A 89 -14.29 10.90 -14.19
CA THR A 89 -14.20 11.59 -15.47
C THR A 89 -14.25 10.66 -16.67
N SER A 90 -14.06 9.36 -16.46
CA SER A 90 -13.96 8.32 -17.49
C SER A 90 -12.81 8.54 -18.49
N GLU A 91 -11.82 9.35 -18.13
CA GLU A 91 -10.68 9.63 -19.00
C GLU A 91 -9.60 8.54 -18.88
N ALA A 92 -9.38 7.81 -19.97
CA ALA A 92 -8.44 6.69 -20.02
C ALA A 92 -7.00 7.04 -19.63
N ARG A 93 -6.56 8.29 -19.82
CA ARG A 93 -5.22 8.76 -19.44
C ARG A 93 -4.92 8.50 -17.96
N PHE A 94 -5.89 8.74 -17.06
CA PHE A 94 -5.69 8.52 -15.63
C PHE A 94 -5.61 7.03 -15.29
N LEU A 95 -6.30 6.18 -16.05
CA LEU A 95 -6.22 4.74 -15.89
C LEU A 95 -4.84 4.20 -16.29
N VAL A 96 -4.28 4.71 -17.39
CA VAL A 96 -2.91 4.38 -17.82
C VAL A 96 -1.88 4.82 -16.79
N GLU A 97 -1.99 6.04 -16.25
CA GLU A 97 -1.11 6.51 -15.17
C GLU A 97 -1.19 5.60 -13.93
N ALA A 98 -2.39 5.23 -13.50
CA ALA A 98 -2.57 4.28 -12.39
C ALA A 98 -1.89 2.93 -12.65
N TYR A 99 -2.00 2.42 -13.88
CA TYR A 99 -1.36 1.18 -14.30
C TYR A 99 0.17 1.28 -14.21
N VAL A 100 0.78 2.36 -14.72
CA VAL A 100 2.24 2.56 -14.67
C VAL A 100 2.75 2.56 -13.22
N PHE A 101 2.03 3.21 -12.30
CA PHE A 101 2.38 3.15 -10.88
C PHE A 101 2.31 1.73 -10.32
N TYR A 102 1.27 0.96 -10.64
CA TYR A 102 1.13 -0.39 -10.13
C TYR A 102 2.16 -1.36 -10.74
N GLU A 103 2.44 -1.24 -12.02
CA GLU A 103 3.49 -2.02 -12.70
C GLU A 103 4.88 -1.69 -12.14
N ALA A 104 5.16 -0.42 -11.85
CA ALA A 104 6.40 0.00 -11.20
C ALA A 104 6.52 -0.58 -9.78
N ILE A 105 5.40 -0.78 -9.07
CA ILE A 105 5.41 -1.39 -7.75
C ILE A 105 5.72 -2.89 -7.84
N LEU A 106 5.08 -3.57 -8.79
CA LEU A 106 5.28 -5.00 -9.05
C LEU A 106 6.71 -5.29 -9.50
N SER A 107 7.20 -4.58 -10.53
CA SER A 107 8.54 -4.79 -11.12
C SER A 107 9.67 -4.58 -10.13
N ARG A 108 9.49 -3.68 -9.15
CA ARG A 108 10.51 -3.37 -8.13
C ARG A 108 10.35 -4.19 -6.85
N SER A 109 9.37 -5.09 -6.78
CA SER A 109 9.12 -5.98 -5.63
C SER A 109 9.14 -5.27 -4.28
N TYR A 110 8.45 -4.13 -4.15
CA TYR A 110 8.51 -3.33 -2.92
C TYR A 110 8.05 -4.07 -1.66
N PHE A 111 7.26 -5.14 -1.81
CA PHE A 111 6.74 -5.95 -0.70
C PHE A 111 7.59 -7.19 -0.34
N GLU A 112 8.59 -7.59 -1.16
CA GLU A 112 9.35 -8.84 -0.94
C GLU A 112 10.29 -8.81 0.26
N GLY A 113 10.76 -7.63 0.70
CA GLY A 113 11.68 -7.49 1.85
C GLY A 113 11.02 -7.63 3.23
N SER A 114 9.73 -7.93 3.30
CA SER A 114 8.99 -8.03 4.56
C SER A 114 8.98 -9.44 5.17
N LYS A 115 9.16 -10.49 4.34
CA LYS A 115 8.83 -11.92 4.57
C LYS A 115 9.49 -12.68 5.75
N GLY A 116 10.01 -12.03 6.79
CA GLY A 116 10.83 -12.67 7.83
C GLY A 116 10.47 -12.40 9.29
N GLN A 117 9.51 -11.52 9.61
CA GLN A 117 9.24 -11.16 11.01
C GLN A 117 7.74 -10.96 11.25
N GLY A 118 7.17 -11.57 12.29
CA GLY A 118 5.73 -11.57 12.63
C GLY A 118 4.99 -10.22 12.72
N LYS A 119 5.69 -9.08 12.55
CA LYS A 119 5.10 -7.77 12.15
C LYS A 119 4.54 -7.77 10.71
N ASP A 120 4.69 -8.87 9.99
CA ASP A 120 4.37 -9.07 8.58
C ASP A 120 2.89 -9.00 8.23
N LEU A 121 1.96 -9.39 9.12
CA LEU A 121 0.55 -9.53 8.73
C LEU A 121 -0.04 -8.24 8.18
N ALA A 122 0.25 -7.09 8.80
CA ALA A 122 -0.25 -5.80 8.32
C ALA A 122 0.31 -5.46 6.92
N VAL A 123 1.59 -5.78 6.67
CA VAL A 123 2.24 -5.56 5.37
C VAL A 123 1.67 -6.52 4.32
N ARG A 124 1.40 -7.78 4.68
CA ARG A 124 0.72 -8.75 3.81
C ARG A 124 -0.69 -8.33 3.44
N PHE A 125 -1.48 -7.78 4.38
CA PHE A 125 -2.78 -7.22 4.05
C PHE A 125 -2.68 -6.03 3.08
N LYS A 126 -1.65 -5.20 3.23
CA LYS A 126 -1.38 -4.08 2.31
C LYS A 126 -0.99 -4.59 0.92
N GLU A 127 -0.14 -5.62 0.85
CA GLU A 127 0.25 -6.33 -0.38
C GLU A 127 -0.95 -6.96 -1.09
N LEU A 128 -1.79 -7.73 -0.40
CA LEU A 128 -3.02 -8.30 -0.93
C LEU A 128 -3.95 -7.22 -1.51
N ARG A 129 -4.13 -6.12 -0.75
CA ARG A 129 -4.99 -5.02 -1.20
C ARG A 129 -4.40 -4.27 -2.40
N PHE A 130 -3.08 -4.25 -2.53
CA PHE A 130 -2.41 -3.74 -3.72
C PHE A 130 -2.69 -4.62 -4.94
N TYR A 131 -2.46 -5.93 -4.85
CA TYR A 131 -2.72 -6.87 -5.96
C TYR A 131 -4.18 -6.84 -6.41
N ALA A 132 -5.15 -6.82 -5.47
CA ALA A 132 -6.58 -6.74 -5.81
C ALA A 132 -6.92 -5.47 -6.62
N ARG A 133 -6.30 -4.33 -6.29
CA ARG A 133 -6.49 -3.07 -7.05
C ARG A 133 -5.82 -3.11 -8.41
N PHE A 134 -4.62 -3.69 -8.47
CA PHE A 134 -3.91 -3.79 -9.73
C PHE A 134 -4.66 -4.71 -10.71
N LEU A 135 -5.18 -5.84 -10.22
CA LEU A 135 -6.07 -6.71 -10.99
C LEU A 135 -7.23 -5.96 -11.60
N LEU A 136 -7.93 -5.12 -10.82
CA LEU A 136 -9.04 -4.32 -11.32
C LEU A 136 -8.60 -3.38 -12.46
N VAL A 137 -7.48 -2.67 -12.31
CA VAL A 137 -6.98 -1.75 -13.34
C VAL A 137 -6.51 -2.50 -14.59
N ALA A 138 -5.82 -3.62 -14.43
CA ALA A 138 -5.36 -4.45 -15.54
C ALA A 138 -6.52 -5.07 -16.33
N LEU A 139 -7.60 -5.47 -15.63
CA LEU A 139 -8.84 -5.97 -16.24
C LEU A 139 -9.52 -4.88 -17.08
N ILE A 140 -9.67 -3.66 -16.54
CA ILE A 140 -10.32 -2.55 -17.26
C ILE A 140 -9.51 -2.14 -18.50
N LEU A 141 -8.17 -2.21 -18.44
CA LEU A 141 -7.29 -1.98 -19.59
C LEU A 141 -7.18 -3.19 -20.54
N ASN A 142 -7.91 -4.28 -20.29
CA ASN A 142 -7.89 -5.52 -21.07
C ASN A 142 -6.48 -6.10 -21.29
N ARG A 143 -5.61 -5.98 -20.27
CA ARG A 143 -4.24 -6.54 -20.30
C ARG A 143 -4.25 -7.98 -19.78
N THR A 144 -4.83 -8.89 -20.56
CA THR A 144 -5.08 -10.28 -20.17
C THR A 144 -3.85 -11.04 -19.66
N GLU A 145 -2.69 -10.87 -20.30
CA GLU A 145 -1.44 -11.50 -19.85
C GLU A 145 -0.99 -10.99 -18.47
N MET A 146 -1.09 -9.69 -18.23
CA MET A 146 -0.81 -9.11 -16.92
C MET A 146 -1.82 -9.60 -15.87
N VAL A 147 -3.10 -9.71 -16.23
CA VAL A 147 -4.13 -10.25 -15.34
C VAL A 147 -3.79 -11.69 -14.92
N LYS A 148 -3.41 -12.56 -15.85
CA LYS A 148 -3.01 -13.95 -15.53
C LYS A 148 -1.84 -13.96 -14.53
N ALA A 149 -0.77 -13.24 -14.85
CA ALA A 149 0.40 -13.15 -13.97
C ALA A 149 0.05 -12.61 -12.57
N LEU A 150 -0.82 -11.61 -12.49
CA LEU A 150 -1.30 -11.03 -11.23
C LEU A 150 -2.18 -12.00 -10.44
N VAL A 151 -3.04 -12.78 -11.10
CA VAL A 151 -3.88 -13.79 -10.44
C VAL A 151 -3.01 -14.87 -9.81
N ASP A 152 -1.99 -15.34 -10.52
CA ASP A 152 -1.09 -16.38 -10.00
C ASP A 152 -0.29 -15.86 -8.81
N ARG A 153 0.23 -14.63 -8.90
CA ARG A 153 0.90 -13.96 -7.77
C ARG A 153 -0.05 -13.73 -6.58
N PHE A 154 -1.28 -13.31 -6.84
CA PHE A 154 -2.27 -13.08 -5.80
C PHE A 154 -2.64 -14.38 -5.07
N LYS A 155 -2.84 -15.48 -5.82
CA LYS A 155 -3.06 -16.81 -5.24
C LYS A 155 -1.90 -17.24 -4.35
N ALA A 156 -0.66 -17.10 -4.83
CA ALA A 156 0.52 -17.42 -4.04
C ALA A 156 0.57 -16.64 -2.72
N VAL A 157 0.31 -15.33 -2.74
CA VAL A 157 0.29 -14.51 -1.51
C VAL A 157 -0.86 -14.91 -0.58
N VAL A 158 -2.03 -15.26 -1.11
CA VAL A 158 -3.17 -15.77 -0.32
C VAL A 158 -2.83 -17.09 0.34
N ASP A 159 -2.21 -18.02 -0.38
CA ASP A 159 -1.88 -19.34 0.15
C ASP A 159 -0.73 -19.26 1.17
N ASP A 160 0.29 -18.42 0.92
CA ASP A 160 1.31 -18.05 1.90
C ASP A 160 0.67 -17.48 3.19
N SER A 161 -0.32 -16.60 3.04
CA SER A 161 -1.01 -15.98 4.18
C SER A 161 -1.82 -17.01 4.97
N LYS A 162 -2.48 -17.97 4.31
CA LYS A 162 -3.19 -19.08 4.96
C LYS A 162 -2.24 -20.01 5.70
N ALA A 163 -1.08 -20.31 5.10
CA ALA A 163 -0.06 -21.14 5.73
C ALA A 163 0.52 -20.47 6.99
N ALA A 164 0.84 -19.18 6.91
CA ALA A 164 1.26 -18.40 8.06
C ALA A 164 0.19 -18.37 9.17
N PHE A 165 -1.09 -18.26 8.80
CA PHE A 165 -2.19 -18.32 9.76
C PHE A 165 -2.25 -19.69 10.47
N ARG A 166 -2.16 -20.81 9.74
CA ARG A 166 -2.14 -22.17 10.33
C ARG A 166 -0.97 -22.38 11.30
N VAL A 167 0.20 -21.84 10.98
CA VAL A 167 1.40 -21.96 11.85
C VAL A 167 1.20 -21.21 13.17
N ILE A 168 0.53 -20.04 13.16
CA ILE A 168 0.23 -19.29 14.40
C ILE A 168 -0.67 -20.12 15.33
N TYR A 169 -1.71 -20.79 14.81
CA TYR A 169 -2.58 -21.65 15.64
C TYR A 169 -1.88 -22.93 16.11
N SER A 170 -1.00 -23.51 15.28
CA SER A 170 -0.20 -24.68 15.68
C SER A 170 0.80 -24.34 16.79
N PHE A 171 1.46 -23.18 16.69
CA PHE A 171 2.43 -22.70 17.69
C PHE A 171 1.75 -22.27 19.00
N SER A 172 0.55 -21.67 18.92
CA SER A 172 -0.22 -21.34 20.13
C SER A 172 -0.83 -22.57 20.80
N LEU A 173 -1.09 -23.67 20.09
CA LEU A 173 -1.47 -24.94 20.71
C LEU A 173 -0.29 -25.64 21.40
N LEU A 174 0.94 -25.44 20.89
CA LEU A 174 2.18 -25.96 21.49
C LEU A 174 2.74 -25.07 22.62
N ALA A 175 2.27 -23.83 22.75
CA ALA A 175 2.70 -22.86 23.77
C ALA A 175 1.78 -22.79 25.01
N ILE A 176 0.89 -23.78 25.20
CA ILE A 176 0.19 -24.00 26.48
C ILE A 176 0.73 -25.26 27.16
N PRO A 177 1.89 -25.22 27.82
CA PRO A 177 2.18 -26.11 28.92
C PRO A 177 2.27 -25.26 30.20
N GLU A 178 1.15 -25.11 30.95
CA GLU A 178 1.09 -24.80 32.41
C GLU A 178 -0.25 -24.15 32.86
N VAL A 179 -1.42 -24.70 32.52
CA VAL A 179 -2.67 -24.31 33.23
C VAL A 179 -3.59 -25.50 33.52
N CYS A 180 -3.05 -26.72 33.68
CA CYS A 180 -3.84 -27.90 34.08
C CYS A 180 -3.45 -28.54 35.42
N GLU A 181 -2.67 -27.87 36.28
CA GLU A 181 -2.35 -28.37 37.64
C GLU A 181 -2.89 -27.50 38.78
N PHE A 182 -4.13 -27.01 38.68
CA PHE A 182 -4.86 -26.54 39.87
C PHE A 182 -6.29 -27.08 39.84
N GLY A 183 -6.46 -28.27 40.40
CA GLY A 183 -7.74 -28.95 40.48
C GLY A 183 -7.59 -30.38 41.00
N ALA A 184 -7.03 -30.53 42.19
CA ALA A 184 -7.16 -31.72 43.04
C ALA A 184 -7.38 -31.26 44.48
#